data_AF-A0A0C2VLF1-F1
#
_entry.id   AF-A0A0C2VLF1-F1
#
_cell.length_a   1.000
_cell.length_b   1.000
_cell.length_c   1.000
_cell.angle_alpha   90.00
_cell.angle_beta   90.00
_cell.angle_gamma   90.00
#
_symmetry.space_group_name_H-M   'P 1'
#
loop_
_entity.id
_entity.type
_entity.pdbx_description
1 polymer ?
#
loop_
_entity_poly.entity_id
_entity_poly.type
_entity_poly.pdbx_seq_one_letter_code
_entity_poly.pdbx_strand_id
1 'polypeptide(L)'
;MLKMFTTQLSGLLTRLHSKEEAELENGARLLAQAAVGEGIIYIKGFNEMKGIAAEAIHGEEPLQSAQALLNAEELTIADRVLLVTRRSTDAEAIQLAQQLTDQFIPFVVISGAVKDSEHDLVSLADVHLNTQIIKGILPAEDGTRFGFPSSIAALYLYHGLKFTIDEMIEDYE
;
A
#
# COMPACT_ATOMS: atom_id res chain seq x y z
N MET A 1 3.89 28.80 -0.91
CA MET A 1 3.32 27.51 -1.33
C MET A 1 3.65 26.36 -0.40
N LEU A 2 4.92 26.15 0.00
CA LEU A 2 5.28 25.06 0.91
C LEU A 2 4.46 25.04 2.21
N LYS A 3 4.27 26.19 2.88
CA LYS A 3 3.40 26.28 4.08
C LYS A 3 2.00 25.70 3.84
N MET A 4 1.37 26.04 2.72
CA MET A 4 0.03 25.55 2.35
C MET A 4 0.05 24.05 2.06
N PHE A 5 1.06 23.57 1.33
CA PHE A 5 1.25 22.15 1.07
C PHE A 5 1.43 21.36 2.36
N THR A 6 2.30 21.82 3.27
CA THR A 6 2.51 21.21 4.58
C THR A 6 1.22 21.14 5.38
N THR A 7 0.43 22.22 5.46
CA THR A 7 -0.85 22.20 6.18
C THR A 7 -1.83 21.17 5.59
N GLN A 8 -1.96 21.11 4.26
CA GLN A 8 -2.84 20.15 3.59
C GLN A 8 -2.34 18.71 3.74
N LEU A 9 -1.02 18.51 3.66
CA LEU A 9 -0.38 17.21 3.85
C LEU A 9 -0.55 16.71 5.28
N SER A 10 -0.31 17.54 6.30
CA SER A 10 -0.56 17.18 7.70
C SER A 10 -2.03 16.76 7.92
N GLY A 11 -2.99 17.52 7.37
CA GLY A 11 -4.40 17.14 7.45
C GLY A 11 -4.75 15.86 6.70
N LEU A 12 -4.02 15.52 5.64
CA LEU A 12 -4.12 14.21 4.98
C LEU A 12 -3.59 13.11 5.90
N LEU A 13 -2.39 13.25 6.48
CA LEU A 13 -1.80 12.23 7.36
C LEU A 13 -2.66 11.97 8.61
N THR A 14 -3.21 13.01 9.24
CA THR A 14 -4.16 12.85 10.36
C THR A 14 -5.42 12.08 9.95
N ARG A 15 -5.88 12.26 8.71
CA ARG A 15 -7.03 11.50 8.19
C ARG A 15 -6.66 10.05 7.89
N LEU A 16 -5.45 9.78 7.37
CA LEU A 16 -4.97 8.41 7.16
C LEU A 16 -4.88 7.68 8.50
N HIS A 17 -4.25 8.30 9.49
CA HIS A 17 -4.15 7.76 10.84
C HIS A 17 -5.51 7.34 11.39
N SER A 18 -6.51 8.21 11.32
CA SER A 18 -7.83 7.95 11.93
C SER A 18 -8.74 7.03 11.11
N LYS A 19 -8.57 6.95 9.78
CA LYS A 19 -9.45 6.14 8.92
C LYS A 19 -8.92 4.76 8.62
N GLU A 20 -7.60 4.63 8.55
CA GLU A 20 -6.95 3.40 8.10
C GLU A 20 -6.37 2.60 9.28
N GLU A 21 -6.57 3.03 10.54
CA GLU A 21 -6.03 2.35 11.75
C GLU A 21 -6.38 0.86 11.79
N ALA A 22 -7.67 0.51 11.66
CA ALA A 22 -8.12 -0.87 11.68
C ALA A 22 -7.58 -1.69 10.49
N GLU A 23 -7.57 -1.09 9.30
CA GLU A 23 -7.08 -1.78 8.09
C GLU A 23 -5.55 -1.89 8.07
N LEU A 24 -4.83 -0.98 8.73
CA LEU A 24 -3.39 -1.09 8.94
C LEU A 24 -3.09 -2.30 9.81
N GLU A 25 -3.82 -2.48 10.91
CA GLU A 25 -3.66 -3.66 11.76
C GLU A 25 -4.01 -4.96 11.00
N ASN A 26 -5.13 -4.97 10.27
CA ASN A 26 -5.53 -6.12 9.45
C ASN A 26 -4.50 -6.46 8.37
N GLY A 27 -4.01 -5.44 7.67
CA GLY A 27 -3.01 -5.58 6.62
C GLY A 27 -1.67 -6.07 7.17
N ALA A 28 -1.21 -5.49 8.28
CA ALA A 28 0.00 -5.92 8.96
C ALA A 28 -0.10 -7.38 9.42
N ARG A 29 -1.23 -7.75 10.05
CA ARG A 29 -1.51 -9.13 10.47
C ARG A 29 -1.50 -10.10 9.30
N LEU A 30 -2.05 -9.71 8.15
CA LEU A 30 -2.04 -10.56 6.96
C LEU A 30 -0.62 -10.76 6.43
N LEU A 31 0.16 -9.67 6.30
CA LEU A 31 1.52 -9.71 5.77
C LEU A 31 2.49 -10.45 6.72
N ALA A 32 2.35 -10.25 8.04
CA ALA A 32 3.19 -10.89 9.05
C ALA A 32 3.08 -12.43 9.04
N GLN A 33 1.98 -12.99 8.53
CA GLN A 33 1.84 -14.45 8.37
C GLN A 33 2.94 -15.06 7.48
N ALA A 34 3.42 -14.33 6.47
CA ALA A 34 4.55 -14.78 5.66
C ALA A 34 5.84 -14.78 6.49
N ALA A 35 6.10 -13.67 7.20
CA ALA A 35 7.35 -13.46 7.92
C ALA A 35 7.53 -14.37 9.16
N VAL A 36 6.45 -14.69 9.88
CA VAL A 36 6.48 -15.63 11.03
C VAL A 36 6.56 -17.09 10.56
N GLY A 37 6.10 -17.37 9.34
CA GLY A 37 6.20 -18.68 8.71
C GLY A 37 7.50 -18.87 7.90
N GLU A 38 7.40 -19.62 6.80
CA GLU A 38 8.49 -19.82 5.83
C GLU A 38 8.25 -19.02 4.53
N GLY A 39 7.38 -18.01 4.58
CA GLY A 39 6.96 -17.22 3.42
C GLY A 39 7.75 -15.93 3.24
N ILE A 40 7.53 -15.28 2.10
CA ILE A 40 8.12 -13.99 1.74
C ILE A 40 7.01 -12.95 1.59
N ILE A 41 7.28 -11.72 2.06
CA ILE A 41 6.44 -10.55 1.78
C ILE A 41 6.91 -9.95 0.45
N TYR A 42 6.20 -10.25 -0.62
CA TYR A 42 6.51 -9.72 -1.95
C TYR A 42 5.90 -8.34 -2.16
N ILE A 43 6.66 -7.38 -2.68
CA ILE A 43 6.22 -6.00 -2.84
C ILE A 43 6.21 -5.62 -4.31
N LYS A 44 5.07 -5.11 -4.79
CA LYS A 44 4.90 -4.62 -6.16
C LYS A 44 4.43 -3.17 -6.17
N GLY A 45 5.32 -2.26 -6.53
CA GLY A 45 4.96 -0.88 -6.86
C GLY A 45 4.74 -0.66 -8.36
N PHE A 46 3.64 -0.01 -8.74
CA PHE A 46 3.37 0.44 -10.12
C PHE A 46 3.79 1.90 -10.31
N ASN A 47 4.40 2.22 -11.45
CA ASN A 47 4.85 3.57 -11.79
C ASN A 47 5.70 4.23 -10.67
N GLU A 48 5.29 5.39 -10.15
CA GLU A 48 5.98 6.09 -9.05
C GLU A 48 5.95 5.32 -7.74
N MET A 49 5.02 4.37 -7.57
CA MET A 49 4.90 3.57 -6.36
C MET A 49 6.01 2.53 -6.22
N LYS A 50 6.85 2.35 -7.25
CA LYS A 50 8.12 1.60 -7.14
C LYS A 50 9.01 2.14 -6.02
N GLY A 51 8.87 3.41 -5.64
CA GLY A 51 9.57 3.99 -4.49
C GLY A 51 9.24 3.31 -3.16
N ILE A 52 8.02 2.78 -2.98
CA ILE A 52 7.64 2.08 -1.75
C ILE A 52 8.33 0.71 -1.69
N ALA A 53 8.41 0.00 -2.82
CA ALA A 53 9.16 -1.25 -2.90
C ALA A 53 10.66 -1.01 -2.64
N ALA A 54 11.22 0.07 -3.19
CA ALA A 54 12.61 0.43 -2.94
C ALA A 54 12.86 0.74 -1.45
N GLU A 55 11.98 1.51 -0.81
CA GLU A 55 12.06 1.79 0.64
C GLU A 55 12.00 0.50 1.45
N ALA A 56 11.07 -0.39 1.13
CA ALA A 56 10.86 -1.60 1.90
C ALA A 56 12.00 -2.63 1.81
N ILE A 57 12.72 -2.65 0.69
CA ILE A 57 13.76 -3.66 0.43
C ILE A 57 15.17 -3.08 0.65
N HIS A 58 15.35 -1.78 0.41
CA HIS A 58 16.65 -1.12 0.38
C HIS A 58 16.73 0.13 1.27
N GLY A 59 15.66 0.47 2.00
CA GLY A 59 15.68 1.56 2.97
C GLY A 59 16.66 1.30 4.11
N GLU A 60 16.91 2.31 4.93
CA GLU A 60 17.79 2.20 6.11
C GLU A 60 17.27 1.14 7.09
N GLU A 61 15.95 0.97 7.13
CA GLU A 61 15.25 -0.03 7.93
C GLU A 61 14.40 -0.91 6.99
N PRO A 62 14.97 -1.92 6.32
CA PRO A 62 14.21 -2.80 5.45
C PRO A 62 13.15 -3.58 6.22
N LEU A 63 12.04 -3.92 5.56
CA LEU A 63 11.05 -4.83 6.10
C LEU A 63 11.60 -6.26 6.12
N GLN A 64 11.42 -6.97 7.23
CA GLN A 64 11.86 -8.36 7.36
C GLN A 64 11.16 -9.27 6.34
N SER A 65 11.93 -10.20 5.77
CA SER A 65 11.44 -11.17 4.77
C SER A 65 10.79 -10.52 3.54
N ALA A 66 11.16 -9.28 3.19
CA ALA A 66 10.61 -8.58 2.03
C ALA A 66 11.44 -8.79 0.75
N GLN A 67 10.75 -8.99 -0.38
CA GLN A 67 11.38 -9.06 -1.72
C GLN A 67 10.55 -8.35 -2.79
N ALA A 68 11.18 -7.97 -3.89
CA ALA A 68 10.47 -7.37 -5.02
C ALA A 68 9.70 -8.46 -5.79
N LEU A 69 8.44 -8.19 -6.12
CA LEU A 69 7.66 -9.10 -6.97
C LEU A 69 8.03 -8.92 -8.45
N LEU A 70 8.86 -9.84 -8.97
CA LEU A 70 9.27 -9.86 -10.37
C LEU A 70 8.31 -10.66 -11.23
N ASN A 71 7.94 -11.86 -10.79
CA ASN A 71 6.98 -12.76 -11.44
C ASN A 71 6.02 -13.34 -10.39
N ALA A 72 4.71 -13.33 -10.68
CA ALA A 72 3.70 -13.89 -9.80
C ALA A 72 3.62 -15.44 -9.86
N GLU A 73 4.16 -16.07 -10.91
CA GLU A 73 4.11 -17.52 -11.10
C GLU A 73 4.99 -18.32 -10.11
N GLU A 74 5.94 -17.65 -9.45
CA GLU A 74 6.85 -18.28 -8.48
C GLU A 74 6.30 -18.22 -7.05
N LEU A 75 5.14 -17.59 -6.84
CA LEU A 75 4.53 -17.44 -5.53
C LEU A 75 3.96 -18.76 -5.01
N THR A 76 4.06 -18.95 -3.71
CA THR A 76 3.51 -20.07 -2.98
C THR A 76 2.46 -19.60 -1.99
N ILE A 77 1.61 -20.50 -1.50
CA ILE A 77 0.56 -20.19 -0.51
C ILE A 77 1.09 -19.63 0.83
N ALA A 78 2.40 -19.79 1.10
CA ALA A 78 3.05 -19.23 2.27
C ALA A 78 3.33 -17.72 2.10
N ASP A 79 3.36 -17.23 0.86
CA ASP A 79 3.74 -15.87 0.54
C ASP A 79 2.57 -14.90 0.69
N ARG A 80 2.90 -13.62 0.88
CA ARG A 80 1.94 -12.52 0.95
C ARG A 80 2.42 -11.40 0.06
N VAL A 81 1.49 -10.67 -0.55
CA VAL A 81 1.84 -9.57 -1.46
C VAL A 81 1.38 -8.22 -0.92
N LEU A 82 2.27 -7.24 -0.92
CA LEU A 82 1.93 -5.82 -0.81
C LEU A 82 1.97 -5.19 -2.21
N LEU A 83 0.79 -4.89 -2.74
CA LEU A 83 0.61 -4.21 -4.02
C LEU A 83 0.39 -2.71 -3.77
N VAL A 84 1.13 -1.86 -4.48
CA VAL A 84 1.04 -0.40 -4.34
C VAL A 84 0.85 0.25 -5.71
N THR A 85 -0.26 0.97 -5.88
CA THR A 85 -0.55 1.73 -7.10
C THR A 85 -1.23 3.06 -6.78
N ARG A 86 -1.25 3.98 -7.74
CA ARG A 86 -1.82 5.31 -7.56
C ARG A 86 -3.32 5.27 -7.25
N ARG A 87 -4.08 4.44 -7.97
CA ARG A 87 -5.55 4.38 -7.88
C ARG A 87 -6.02 2.93 -7.91
N SER A 88 -7.16 2.67 -7.29
CA SER A 88 -7.77 1.35 -7.28
C SER A 88 -8.12 0.81 -8.67
N THR A 89 -8.23 1.70 -9.67
CA THR A 89 -8.60 1.40 -11.06
C THR A 89 -7.40 1.26 -12.00
N ASP A 90 -6.18 1.04 -11.49
CA ASP A 90 -5.02 0.81 -12.34
C ASP A 90 -5.11 -0.57 -13.01
N ALA A 91 -5.15 -0.59 -14.34
CA ALA A 91 -5.43 -1.80 -15.10
C ALA A 91 -4.34 -2.89 -14.95
N GLU A 92 -3.06 -2.50 -14.89
CA GLU A 92 -1.97 -3.47 -14.72
C GLU A 92 -1.99 -4.04 -13.29
N ALA A 93 -2.31 -3.20 -12.31
CA ALA A 93 -2.46 -3.65 -10.94
C ALA A 93 -3.67 -4.58 -10.75
N ILE A 94 -4.81 -4.28 -11.39
CA ILE A 94 -6.00 -5.15 -11.38
C ILE A 94 -5.67 -6.50 -12.00
N GLN A 95 -4.93 -6.52 -13.12
CA GLN A 95 -4.52 -7.78 -13.76
C GLN A 95 -3.69 -8.64 -12.80
N LEU A 96 -2.71 -8.04 -12.11
CA LEU A 96 -1.92 -8.75 -11.10
C LEU A 96 -2.80 -9.23 -9.94
N ALA A 97 -3.69 -8.38 -9.42
CA ALA A 97 -4.60 -8.75 -8.33
C ALA A 97 -5.46 -9.97 -8.70
N GLN A 98 -6.00 -10.01 -9.92
CA GLN A 98 -6.74 -11.18 -10.40
C GLN A 98 -5.86 -12.44 -10.44
N GLN A 99 -4.60 -12.34 -10.89
CA GLN A 99 -3.67 -13.47 -10.88
C GLN A 99 -3.38 -13.97 -9.47
N LEU A 100 -3.30 -13.08 -8.48
CA LEU A 100 -3.10 -13.45 -7.07
C LEU A 100 -4.35 -14.15 -6.51
N THR A 101 -5.54 -13.61 -6.79
CA THR A 101 -6.82 -14.23 -6.43
C THR A 101 -6.95 -15.64 -7.03
N ASP A 102 -6.63 -15.81 -8.31
CA ASP A 102 -6.73 -17.10 -9.01
C ASP A 102 -5.76 -18.15 -8.44
N GLN A 103 -4.63 -17.70 -7.87
CA GLN A 103 -3.62 -18.54 -7.22
C GLN A 103 -3.84 -18.70 -5.71
N PHE A 104 -4.90 -18.11 -5.15
CA PHE A 104 -5.16 -18.08 -3.70
C PHE A 104 -4.01 -17.48 -2.88
N ILE A 105 -3.31 -16.48 -3.42
CA ILE A 105 -2.27 -15.75 -2.72
C ILE A 105 -2.88 -14.52 -2.05
N PRO A 106 -2.89 -14.44 -0.71
CA PRO A 106 -3.46 -13.29 -0.04
C PRO A 106 -2.61 -12.03 -0.21
N PHE A 107 -3.26 -10.88 -0.35
CA PHE A 107 -2.58 -9.63 -0.64
C PHE A 107 -3.25 -8.39 -0.07
N VAL A 108 -2.41 -7.42 0.28
CA VAL A 108 -2.77 -6.08 0.72
C VAL A 108 -2.55 -5.10 -0.42
N VAL A 109 -3.47 -4.16 -0.61
CA VAL A 109 -3.32 -3.07 -1.59
C VAL A 109 -3.23 -1.73 -0.89
N ILE A 110 -2.25 -0.90 -1.27
CA ILE A 110 -2.25 0.55 -0.99
C ILE A 110 -2.58 1.29 -2.28
N SER A 111 -3.71 2.01 -2.32
CA SER A 111 -4.05 2.88 -3.45
C SER A 111 -5.12 3.94 -3.10
N GLY A 112 -5.31 4.95 -3.96
CA GLY A 112 -6.45 5.86 -3.84
C GLY A 112 -7.73 5.21 -4.33
N ALA A 113 -8.72 5.00 -3.45
CA ALA A 113 -9.99 4.40 -3.82
C ALA A 113 -10.82 5.33 -4.72
N VAL A 114 -11.14 4.87 -5.94
CA VAL A 114 -12.04 5.56 -6.85
C VAL A 114 -13.48 5.15 -6.54
N LYS A 115 -14.38 6.12 -6.40
CA LYS A 115 -15.79 5.83 -6.12
C LYS A 115 -16.49 5.23 -7.33
N ASP A 116 -17.49 4.40 -7.07
CA ASP A 116 -18.43 3.85 -8.06
C ASP A 116 -17.75 3.03 -9.17
N SER A 117 -16.59 2.43 -8.88
CA SER A 117 -15.93 1.48 -9.78
C SER A 117 -16.44 0.06 -9.49
N GLU A 118 -17.01 -0.61 -10.49
CA GLU A 118 -17.63 -1.94 -10.32
C GLU A 118 -16.63 -3.11 -10.35
N HIS A 119 -15.36 -2.85 -10.67
CA HIS A 119 -14.30 -3.86 -10.63
C HIS A 119 -12.95 -3.18 -10.40
N ASP A 120 -12.54 -3.10 -9.14
CA ASP A 120 -11.31 -2.42 -8.75
C ASP A 120 -10.60 -3.13 -7.60
N LEU A 121 -9.41 -2.63 -7.28
CA LEU A 121 -8.58 -3.21 -6.23
C LEU A 121 -9.19 -3.16 -4.83
N VAL A 122 -10.22 -2.32 -4.58
CA VAL A 122 -10.92 -2.31 -3.28
C VAL A 122 -11.72 -3.59 -3.12
N SER A 123 -12.31 -4.08 -4.22
CA SER A 123 -13.11 -5.32 -4.22
C SER A 123 -12.29 -6.61 -4.32
N LEU A 124 -11.07 -6.53 -4.86
CA LEU A 124 -10.21 -7.70 -5.10
C LEU A 124 -9.27 -8.03 -3.94
N ALA A 125 -8.81 -7.00 -3.21
CA ALA A 125 -7.82 -7.19 -2.14
C ALA A 125 -8.43 -7.83 -0.89
N ASP A 126 -7.62 -8.64 -0.19
CA ASP A 126 -7.99 -9.12 1.15
C ASP A 126 -8.04 -7.96 2.16
N VAL A 127 -7.12 -6.99 2.00
CA VAL A 127 -7.11 -5.73 2.75
C VAL A 127 -6.77 -4.57 1.81
N HIS A 128 -7.58 -3.50 1.84
CA HIS A 128 -7.32 -2.28 1.08
C HIS A 128 -7.05 -1.10 2.01
N LEU A 129 -5.89 -0.48 1.83
CA LEU A 129 -5.46 0.73 2.50
C LEU A 129 -5.63 1.93 1.55
N ASN A 130 -6.52 2.84 1.93
CA ASN A 130 -6.89 3.95 1.08
C ASN A 130 -5.99 5.16 1.33
N THR A 131 -5.23 5.58 0.32
CA THR A 131 -4.41 6.81 0.39
C THR A 131 -5.27 8.09 0.50
N GLN A 132 -6.59 8.00 0.28
CA GLN A 132 -7.52 9.12 0.26
C GLN A 132 -7.18 10.19 -0.81
N ILE A 133 -6.31 9.88 -1.79
CA ILE A 133 -5.89 10.79 -2.86
C ILE A 133 -6.41 10.33 -4.22
N ILE A 134 -7.43 11.04 -4.72
CA ILE A 134 -7.93 10.89 -6.10
C ILE A 134 -7.73 12.15 -6.95
N LYS A 135 -7.30 13.27 -6.34
CA LYS A 135 -6.99 14.55 -6.99
C LYS A 135 -5.93 15.32 -6.18
N GLY A 136 -5.35 16.36 -6.78
CA GLY A 136 -4.40 17.23 -6.08
C GLY A 136 -4.98 17.81 -4.79
N ILE A 137 -4.12 18.12 -3.82
CA ILE A 137 -4.54 18.63 -2.50
C ILE A 137 -4.54 20.15 -2.41
N LEU A 138 -3.84 20.84 -3.32
CA LEU A 138 -3.76 22.29 -3.36
C LEU A 138 -4.77 22.86 -4.35
N PRO A 139 -5.53 23.91 -3.98
CA PRO A 139 -6.38 24.63 -4.93
C PRO A 139 -5.55 25.55 -5.84
N ALA A 140 -5.91 25.63 -7.12
CA ALA A 140 -5.42 26.61 -8.08
C ALA A 140 -6.44 27.74 -8.29
N GLU A 141 -6.00 28.84 -8.90
CA GLU A 141 -6.86 30.03 -9.16
C GLU A 141 -7.98 29.74 -10.16
N ASP A 142 -7.75 28.81 -11.10
CA ASP A 142 -8.72 28.37 -12.11
C ASP A 142 -9.74 27.33 -11.58
N GLY A 143 -9.70 27.02 -10.28
CA GLY A 143 -10.56 26.03 -9.63
C GLY A 143 -10.07 24.58 -9.79
N THR A 144 -8.98 24.33 -10.51
CA THR A 144 -8.34 23.01 -10.56
C THR A 144 -7.61 22.71 -9.24
N ARG A 145 -7.12 21.47 -9.10
CA ARG A 145 -6.27 21.08 -7.97
C ARG A 145 -4.95 20.47 -8.44
N PHE A 146 -3.87 20.84 -7.77
CA PHE A 146 -2.52 20.36 -8.05
C PHE A 146 -1.81 19.87 -6.77
N GLY A 147 -0.60 19.31 -6.92
CA GLY A 147 0.13 18.68 -5.83
C GLY A 147 -0.52 17.36 -5.42
N PHE A 148 -0.03 16.25 -5.98
CA PHE A 148 -0.61 14.91 -5.82
C PHE A 148 0.34 14.02 -5.02
N PRO A 149 0.33 14.07 -3.67
CA PRO A 149 1.33 13.40 -2.84
C PRO A 149 1.00 11.94 -2.56
N SER A 150 0.55 11.18 -3.57
CA SER A 150 0.13 9.78 -3.37
C SER A 150 1.26 8.90 -2.87
N SER A 151 2.49 9.10 -3.36
CA SER A 151 3.66 8.36 -2.86
C SER A 151 3.97 8.67 -1.40
N ILE A 152 3.77 9.91 -0.95
CA ILE A 152 3.96 10.28 0.47
C ILE A 152 2.91 9.60 1.34
N ALA A 153 1.64 9.60 0.89
CA ALA A 153 0.56 8.91 1.59
C ALA A 153 0.80 7.39 1.64
N ALA A 154 1.27 6.81 0.53
CA ALA A 154 1.59 5.39 0.47
C ALA A 154 2.79 5.01 1.35
N LEU A 155 3.84 5.83 1.39
CA LEU A 155 4.97 5.66 2.33
C LEU A 155 4.52 5.74 3.79
N TYR A 156 3.64 6.70 4.12
CA TYR A 156 3.08 6.80 5.45
C TYR A 156 2.34 5.52 5.87
N LEU A 157 1.47 5.00 5.00
CA LEU A 157 0.74 3.75 5.24
C LEU A 157 1.68 2.53 5.29
N TYR A 158 2.69 2.49 4.41
CA TYR A 158 3.74 1.47 4.44
C TYR A 158 4.50 1.46 5.78
N HIS A 159 4.91 2.62 6.30
CA HIS A 159 5.57 2.65 7.61
C HIS A 159 4.63 2.21 8.73
N GLY A 160 3.34 2.56 8.66
CA GLY A 160 2.33 2.01 9.57
C GLY A 160 2.30 0.49 9.53
N LEU A 161 2.24 -0.11 8.33
CA LEU A 161 2.32 -1.56 8.16
C LEU A 161 3.62 -2.12 8.74
N LYS A 162 4.77 -1.55 8.38
CA LYS A 162 6.09 -2.01 8.83
C LYS A 162 6.16 -2.05 10.36
N PHE A 163 5.84 -0.94 11.03
CA PHE A 163 5.92 -0.87 12.49
C PHE A 163 5.02 -1.92 13.16
N THR A 164 3.80 -2.08 12.67
CA THR A 164 2.88 -3.09 13.21
C THR A 164 3.34 -4.52 12.90
N ILE A 165 3.94 -4.78 11.73
CA ILE A 165 4.52 -6.09 11.40
C ILE A 165 5.72 -6.39 12.31
N ASP A 166 6.63 -5.43 12.48
CA ASP A 166 7.81 -5.59 13.33
C ASP A 166 7.40 -5.88 14.78
N GLU A 167 6.45 -5.12 15.34
CA GLU A 167 5.88 -5.37 16.67
C GLU A 167 5.27 -6.78 16.77
N MET A 168 4.54 -7.23 15.74
CA MET A 168 3.96 -8.57 15.71
C MET A 168 5.03 -9.67 15.66
N ILE A 169 6.12 -9.47 14.93
CA ILE A 169 7.20 -10.46 14.82
C ILE A 169 7.99 -10.54 16.14
N GLU A 170 8.29 -9.39 16.76
CA GLU A 170 8.98 -9.34 18.06
C GLU A 170 8.21 -10.10 19.15
N ASP A 171 6.87 -10.07 19.13
CA ASP A 171 6.03 -10.83 20.07
C ASP A 171 6.15 -12.37 19.91
N TYR A 172 6.67 -12.87 18.79
CA TYR A 172 6.88 -14.31 18.53
C TYR A 172 8.31 -14.80 18.78
N GLU A 173 9.28 -13.91 19.04
CA GLU A 173 10.68 -14.23 19.39
C GLU A 173 10.89 -14.43 20.90
#